data_AF-A0A353RA22-F1
#
_entry.id   AF-A0A353RA22-F1
#
_cell.length_a   1.000
_cell.length_b   1.000
_cell.length_c   1.000
_cell.angle_alpha   90.00
_cell.angle_beta   90.00
_cell.angle_gamma   90.00
#
_symmetry.space_group_name_H-M   'P 1'
#
loop_
_entity.id
_entity.type
_entity.pdbx_description
1 polymer ?
#
loop_
_entity_poly.entity_id
_entity_poly.type
_entity_poly.pdbx_seq_one_letter_code
_entity_poly.pdbx_strand_id
1 'polypeptide(L)'
;MVLKNIAEKTGLDISTISRVVNSKYIQTHFGIYSLKYFFSEGLMTESGEEVSTREIKNILAQSIDLEDKRKPLTDEELVSCLNEKGYKV
;
A
#
# COMPACT_ATOMS: atom_id res chain seq x y z
N MET A 1 8.29 1.95 1.43
CA MET A 1 9.15 2.75 2.32
C MET A 1 8.26 3.51 3.29
N VAL A 2 8.50 3.38 4.59
CA VAL A 2 7.61 3.96 5.63
C VAL A 2 8.18 5.30 6.11
N LEU A 3 7.30 6.27 6.41
CA LEU A 3 7.71 7.58 6.94
C LEU A 3 8.54 7.46 8.22
N LYS A 4 8.27 6.44 9.05
CA LYS A 4 9.03 6.11 10.26
C LYS A 4 10.52 5.88 9.99
N ASN A 5 10.87 5.15 8.93
CA ASN A 5 12.28 4.89 8.64
C ASN A 5 13.04 6.16 8.23
N ILE A 6 12.36 7.12 7.60
CA ILE A 6 12.97 8.44 7.30
C ILE A 6 13.13 9.23 8.59
N ALA A 7 12.11 9.25 9.45
CA ALA A 7 12.17 9.93 10.75
C ALA A 7 13.36 9.47 11.60
N GLU A 8 13.57 8.15 11.68
CA GLU A 8 14.71 7.55 12.38
C GLU A 8 16.06 7.95 11.76
N LYS A 9 16.16 8.00 10.43
CA LYS A 9 17.41 8.38 9.74
C LYS A 9 17.73 9.86 9.82
N THR A 10 16.71 10.73 9.80
CA THR A 10 16.91 12.18 9.76
C THR A 10 16.81 12.83 11.13
N GLY A 11 16.35 12.10 12.16
CA GLY A 11 16.08 12.65 13.49
C GLY A 11 14.94 13.68 13.51
N LEU A 12 14.05 13.64 12.51
CA LEU A 12 12.94 14.59 12.38
C LEU A 12 11.64 13.92 12.79
N ASP A 13 10.70 14.72 13.29
CA ASP A 13 9.38 14.23 13.64
C ASP A 13 8.60 13.74 12.40
N ILE A 14 7.85 12.65 12.56
CA ILE A 14 7.05 12.03 11.49
C ILE A 14 6.07 13.03 10.89
N SER A 15 5.46 13.91 11.70
CA SER A 15 4.52 14.92 11.21
C SER A 15 5.20 15.95 10.31
N THR A 16 6.48 16.28 10.58
CA THR A 16 7.26 17.21 9.75
C THR A 16 7.53 16.61 8.38
N ILE A 17 7.96 15.34 8.33
CA ILE A 17 8.21 14.63 7.08
C ILE A 17 6.89 14.45 6.31
N SER A 18 5.81 14.07 7.00
CA SER A 18 4.49 13.90 6.39
C SER A 18 3.99 15.18 5.70
N ARG A 19 4.16 16.35 6.32
CA ARG A 19 3.79 17.65 5.71
C ARG A 19 4.54 17.92 4.42
N VAL A 20 5.85 17.64 4.39
CA VAL A 20 6.68 17.83 3.19
C VAL A 20 6.28 16.84 2.09
N VAL A 21 6.11 15.57 2.44
CA VAL A 21 5.73 14.50 1.50
C VAL A 21 4.38 14.78 0.83
N ASN A 22 3.40 15.31 1.57
CA ASN A 22 2.09 15.66 1.00
C ASN A 22 2.11 16.92 0.13
N SER A 23 3.11 17.79 0.27
CA SER A 23 3.12 19.13 -0.37
C SER A 23 4.12 19.25 -1.52
N LYS A 24 4.87 18.19 -1.84
CA LYS A 24 5.95 18.21 -2.82
C LYS A 24 5.76 17.16 -3.90
N TYR A 25 6.33 17.46 -5.05
CA TYR A 25 6.38 16.61 -6.22
C TYR A 25 7.84 16.39 -6.60
N ILE A 26 8.12 15.26 -7.22
CA ILE A 26 9.44 14.90 -7.71
C ILE A 26 9.37 14.61 -9.20
N GLN A 27 10.32 15.17 -9.94
CA GLN A 27 10.50 14.86 -11.35
C GLN A 27 11.41 13.65 -11.48
N THR A 28 10.97 12.66 -12.24
CA THR A 28 11.70 11.44 -12.56
C THR A 28 11.80 11.30 -14.08
N HIS A 29 12.62 10.35 -14.55
CA HIS A 29 12.71 9.99 -15.97
C HIS A 29 11.36 9.53 -16.56
N PHE A 30 10.42 9.08 -15.72
CA PHE A 30 9.09 8.62 -16.12
C PHE A 30 8.01 9.70 -15.97
N GLY A 31 8.38 10.92 -15.59
CA GLY A 31 7.46 12.04 -15.38
C GLY A 31 7.46 12.57 -13.94
N ILE A 32 6.51 13.45 -13.66
CA ILE A 32 6.34 14.12 -12.37
C ILE A 32 5.36 13.33 -11.51
N TYR A 33 5.79 12.96 -10.31
CA TYR A 33 4.98 12.23 -9.33
C TYR A 33 4.87 13.00 -8.03
N SER A 34 3.74 12.87 -7.33
CA SER A 34 3.66 13.33 -5.93
C SER A 34 4.67 12.58 -5.09
N LEU A 35 5.39 13.26 -4.21
CA LEU A 35 6.38 12.59 -3.34
C LEU A 35 5.71 11.52 -2.47
N LYS A 36 4.44 11.71 -2.09
CA LYS A 36 3.60 10.73 -1.39
C LYS A 36 3.52 9.37 -2.10
N TYR A 37 3.59 9.34 -3.43
CA TYR A 37 3.50 8.12 -4.23
C TYR A 37 4.54 7.05 -3.82
N PHE A 38 5.70 7.49 -3.33
CA PHE A 38 6.82 6.60 -2.97
C PHE A 38 6.74 6.12 -1.51
N PHE A 39 5.80 6.64 -0.73
CA PHE A 39 5.58 6.25 0.66
C PHE A 39 4.34 5.38 0.76
N SER A 40 4.54 4.19 1.30
CA SER A 40 3.47 3.23 1.57
C SER A 40 3.12 3.29 3.05
N GLU A 41 1.85 3.50 3.37
CA GLU A 41 1.30 3.14 4.67
C GLU A 41 1.31 1.61 4.70
N GLY A 42 2.31 1.03 5.36
CA GLY A 42 2.44 -0.43 5.45
C GLY A 42 1.37 -0.97 6.37
N LEU A 43 0.65 -2.00 5.93
CA LEU A 43 -0.12 -2.89 6.79
C LEU A 43 0.81 -4.07 7.13
N MET A 44 0.95 -4.39 8.42
CA MET A 44 1.74 -5.55 8.82
C MET A 44 0.91 -6.81 8.63
N THR A 45 1.47 -7.79 7.90
CA THR A 45 0.91 -9.15 7.87
C THR A 45 1.22 -9.89 9.16
N GLU A 46 0.48 -10.97 9.45
CA GLU A 46 0.72 -11.81 10.63
C GLU A 46 2.11 -12.46 10.64
N SER A 47 2.71 -12.62 9.47
CA SER A 47 4.07 -13.12 9.30
C SER A 47 5.15 -12.06 9.59
N GLY A 48 4.76 -10.82 9.92
CA GLY A 48 5.68 -9.70 10.14
C GLY A 48 6.22 -9.08 8.86
N GLU A 49 5.75 -9.50 7.69
CA GLU A 49 6.10 -8.89 6.41
C GLU A 49 5.28 -7.61 6.19
N GLU A 50 5.98 -6.51 5.87
CA GLU A 50 5.36 -5.23 5.56
C GLU A 50 4.74 -5.26 4.17
N VAL A 51 3.41 -5.31 4.10
CA VAL A 51 2.70 -5.28 2.82
C VAL A 51 2.13 -3.88 2.60
N SER A 52 2.38 -3.34 1.41
CA SER A 52 1.84 -2.04 1.04
C SER A 52 0.34 -2.13 0.71
N THR A 53 -0.46 -1.14 1.11
CA THR A 53 -1.87 -1.04 0.71
C THR A 53 -2.07 -1.12 -0.81
N ARG A 54 -1.05 -0.70 -1.57
CA ARG A 54 -1.05 -0.77 -3.03
C ARG A 54 -0.97 -2.21 -3.53
N GLU A 55 -0.20 -3.05 -2.87
CA GLU A 55 -0.10 -4.47 -3.18
C GLU A 55 -1.41 -5.20 -2.92
N ILE A 56 -2.05 -4.92 -1.78
CA ILE A 56 -3.38 -5.43 -1.45
C ILE A 56 -4.39 -5.03 -2.52
N LYS A 57 -4.41 -3.75 -2.94
CA LYS A 57 -5.29 -3.28 -4.02
C LYS A 57 -5.00 -3.96 -5.36
N ASN A 58 -3.73 -4.20 -5.69
CA ASN A 58 -3.37 -4.91 -6.91
C ASN A 58 -3.83 -6.37 -6.89
N ILE A 59 -3.68 -7.05 -5.75
CA ILE A 59 -4.12 -8.43 -5.58
C ILE A 59 -5.64 -8.52 -5.63
N LEU A 60 -6.34 -7.57 -5.00
CA LEU A 60 -7.80 -7.48 -5.07
C LEU A 60 -8.26 -7.27 -6.53
N ALA A 61 -7.63 -6.35 -7.26
CA ALA A 61 -7.94 -6.12 -8.66
C ALA A 61 -7.68 -7.37 -9.52
N GLN A 62 -6.58 -8.10 -9.27
CA GLN A 62 -6.31 -9.37 -9.95
C GLN A 62 -7.35 -10.45 -9.62
N SER A 63 -7.77 -10.56 -8.36
CA SER A 63 -8.82 -11.51 -7.95
C SER A 63 -10.14 -11.21 -8.64
N ILE A 64 -10.49 -9.93 -8.79
CA ILE A 64 -11.69 -9.49 -9.53
C ILE A 64 -11.52 -9.75 -11.03
N ASP A 65 -10.36 -9.46 -11.63
CA ASP A 65 -10.13 -9.71 -13.06
C ASP A 65 -10.19 -11.20 -13.43
N LEU A 66 -9.83 -12.09 -12.49
CA LEU A 66 -9.89 -13.55 -12.65
C LEU A 66 -11.23 -14.17 -12.28
N GLU A 67 -12.19 -13.38 -11.78
CA GLU A 67 -13.48 -13.90 -11.34
C GLU A 67 -14.38 -14.32 -12.52
N ASP A 68 -15.29 -15.25 -12.27
CA ASP A 68 -16.34 -15.55 -13.23
C ASP A 68 -17.37 -14.42 -13.21
N LYS A 69 -17.45 -13.63 -14.29
CA LYS A 69 -18.42 -12.53 -14.43
C LYS A 69 -19.88 -12.98 -14.34
N ARG A 70 -20.17 -14.28 -14.46
CA ARG A 70 -21.51 -14.85 -14.27
C ARG A 70 -21.81 -15.17 -12.81
N LYS A 71 -20.78 -15.29 -11.98
CA LYS A 71 -20.87 -15.51 -10.54
C LYS A 71 -19.74 -14.74 -9.84
N PRO A 72 -19.88 -13.40 -9.74
CA PRO A 72 -18.84 -12.57 -9.13
C PRO A 72 -18.60 -12.96 -7.68
N LEU A 73 -17.39 -12.72 -7.21
CA LEU A 73 -17.02 -12.98 -5.83
C LEU A 73 -17.72 -11.97 -4.92
N THR A 74 -18.24 -12.46 -3.79
CA THR A 74 -18.76 -11.60 -2.73
C THR A 74 -17.62 -10.98 -1.93
N ASP A 75 -17.90 -9.86 -1.26
CA ASP A 75 -16.91 -9.20 -0.40
C ASP A 75 -16.36 -10.15 0.68
N GLU A 76 -17.17 -11.06 1.22
CA GLU A 76 -16.75 -12.08 2.19
C GLU A 76 -15.80 -13.13 1.59
N GLU A 77 -16.04 -13.54 0.34
CA GLU A 77 -15.16 -14.46 -0.39
C GLU A 77 -13.82 -13.79 -0.74
N LEU A 78 -13.85 -12.49 -1.10
CA LEU A 78 -12.64 -11.70 -1.36
C LEU A 78 -11.81 -11.53 -0.08
N VAL A 79 -12.45 -11.24 1.05
CA VAL A 79 -11.78 -11.15 2.37
C VAL A 79 -11.20 -12.51 2.77
N SER A 80 -11.92 -13.60 2.53
CA SER A 80 -11.42 -14.96 2.81
C SER A 80 -10.19 -15.28 1.94
N CYS A 81 -10.23 -14.94 0.65
CA CYS A 81 -9.11 -15.13 -0.26
C CYS A 81 -7.88 -14.29 0.10
N LEU A 82 -8.09 -13.07 0.62
CA LEU A 82 -7.01 -12.21 1.13
C LEU A 82 -6.40 -12.77 2.43
N ASN A 83 -7.24 -13.26 3.35
CA ASN A 83 -6.80 -13.90 4.58
C ASN A 83 -6.02 -15.21 4.32
N GLU A 84 -6.46 -16.03 3.36
CA GLU A 84 -5.73 -17.23 2.92
C GLU A 84 -4.33 -16.90 2.38
N LYS A 85 -4.17 -15.75 1.73
CA LYS A 85 -2.88 -15.25 1.24
C LYS A 85 -2.03 -14.58 2.32
N GLY A 86 -2.48 -14.55 3.58
CA GLY A 86 -1.77 -13.98 4.72
C GLY A 86 -1.97 -12.48 4.91
N TYR A 87 -2.89 -11.86 4.17
CA TYR A 87 -3.25 -10.45 4.36
C TYR A 87 -4.44 -10.36 5.32
N LYS A 88 -4.19 -9.86 6.54
CA LYS A 88 -5.26 -9.53 7.48
C LYS A 88 -5.99 -8.27 7.03
N VAL A 89 -7.25 -8.42 6.62
CA VAL A 89 -8.15 -7.34 6.21
C VAL A 89 -9.46 -7.45 6.97
#